data_AF-A0A2V0R9H0-F1
#
_entry.id   AF-A0A2V0R9H0-F1
#
_cell.length_a   1.000
_cell.length_b   1.000
_cell.length_c   1.000
_cell.angle_alpha   90.00
_cell.angle_beta   90.00
_cell.angle_gamma   90.00
#
_symmetry.space_group_name_H-M   'P 1'
#
loop_
_entity.id
_entity.type
_entity.pdbx_description
1 polymer ?
#
loop_
_entity_poly.entity_id
_entity_poly.type
_entity_poly.pdbx_seq_one_letter_code
_entity_poly.pdbx_strand_id
1 'polypeptide(L)'
;MSKGGLIPGLIHTIIMSTNPIDREYVFYDGIYIDENIKNVGTHIMNAFRDYGIKYVSLKRNVIVEGRSWEMSAAMALLNKDGVYSGVVDMYEPPRRFSFGAVPAIDTKRKLSRKLITHIELPRV
;
A
#
# COMPACT_ATOMS: atom_id res chain seq x y z
N MET A 1 4.15 -22.56 -25.82
CA MET A 1 4.56 -22.71 -24.41
C MET A 1 5.51 -21.56 -24.05
N SER A 2 4.98 -20.43 -23.59
CA SER A 2 5.80 -19.32 -23.13
C SER A 2 6.40 -19.69 -21.77
N LYS A 3 7.73 -19.72 -21.70
CA LYS A 3 8.47 -19.81 -20.44
C LYS A 3 7.97 -18.69 -19.53
N GLY A 4 7.37 -19.05 -18.40
CA GLY A 4 6.88 -18.14 -17.37
C GLY A 4 8.02 -17.38 -16.69
N GLY A 5 8.66 -16.47 -17.44
CA GLY A 5 9.52 -15.47 -16.86
C GLY A 5 8.66 -14.56 -16.01
N LEU A 6 8.89 -14.56 -14.70
CA LEU A 6 8.32 -13.57 -13.79
C LEU A 6 8.59 -12.19 -14.39
N ILE A 7 7.52 -11.52 -14.81
CA ILE A 7 7.59 -10.16 -15.31
C ILE A 7 8.12 -9.31 -14.15
N PRO A 8 9.14 -8.45 -14.37
CA PRO A 8 9.61 -7.56 -13.32
C PRO A 8 8.44 -6.82 -12.67
N GLY A 9 8.39 -6.82 -11.34
CA GLY A 9 7.26 -6.27 -10.58
C GLY A 9 6.88 -4.86 -11.05
N LEU A 10 5.58 -4.56 -11.06
CA LEU A 10 5.10 -3.21 -11.36
C LEU A 10 5.12 -2.39 -10.07
N ILE A 11 5.46 -1.11 -10.17
CA ILE A 11 5.18 -0.17 -9.08
C ILE A 11 3.68 0.10 -9.12
N HIS A 12 3.00 -0.29 -8.05
CA HIS A 12 1.58 -0.08 -7.90
C HIS A 12 1.30 1.33 -7.36
N THR A 13 0.17 1.89 -7.75
CA THR A 13 -0.31 3.17 -7.22
C THR A 13 -1.70 2.95 -6.65
N ILE A 14 -1.87 3.35 -5.39
CA ILE A 14 -3.12 3.30 -4.67
C ILE A 14 -3.78 4.69 -4.77
N ILE A 15 -5.08 4.70 -4.94
CA ILE A 15 -5.95 5.87 -4.89
C ILE A 15 -6.78 5.73 -3.61
N MET A 16 -6.76 6.75 -2.76
CA MET A 16 -7.54 6.80 -1.53
C MET A 16 -8.55 7.94 -1.67
N SER A 17 -9.83 7.66 -1.44
CA SER A 17 -10.90 8.64 -1.66
C SER A 17 -12.08 8.46 -0.71
N THR A 18 -12.93 9.48 -0.64
CA THR A 18 -14.22 9.45 0.05
C THR A 18 -15.37 9.03 -0.87
N ASN A 19 -15.15 9.03 -2.19
CA ASN A 19 -16.10 8.66 -3.22
C ASN A 19 -15.59 7.46 -4.03
N PRO A 20 -16.48 6.59 -4.54
CA PRO A 20 -16.09 5.49 -5.41
C PRO A 20 -15.57 6.01 -6.74
N ILE A 21 -14.64 5.26 -7.33
CA ILE A 21 -14.31 5.31 -8.75
C ILE A 21 -14.81 4.03 -9.44
N ASP A 22 -14.82 4.02 -10.78
CA ASP A 22 -15.26 2.89 -11.61
C ASP A 22 -14.37 1.64 -11.42
N ARG A 23 -14.74 0.84 -10.42
CA ARG A 23 -14.06 -0.37 -9.92
C ARG A 23 -15.06 -1.28 -9.21
N GLU A 24 -14.70 -2.55 -9.13
CA GLU A 24 -15.35 -3.51 -8.25
C GLU A 24 -14.70 -3.49 -6.86
N TYR A 25 -15.51 -3.53 -5.80
CA TYR A 25 -15.06 -3.41 -4.43
C TYR A 25 -15.55 -4.55 -3.56
N VAL A 26 -14.73 -4.89 -2.57
CA VAL A 26 -15.11 -5.69 -1.41
C VAL A 26 -15.21 -4.76 -0.20
N PHE A 27 -16.30 -4.86 0.56
CA PHE A 27 -16.46 -4.08 1.78
C PHE A 27 -15.76 -4.79 2.95
N TYR A 28 -14.83 -4.09 3.59
CA TYR A 28 -14.04 -4.60 4.71
C TYR A 28 -13.97 -3.54 5.82
N ASP A 29 -14.50 -3.86 7.00
CA ASP A 29 -14.44 -3.02 8.21
C ASP A 29 -14.73 -1.52 7.95
N GLY A 30 -15.84 -1.21 7.25
CA GLY A 30 -16.25 0.18 6.99
C GLY A 30 -15.63 0.84 5.76
N ILE A 31 -14.75 0.15 5.03
CA ILE A 31 -14.04 0.69 3.87
C ILE A 31 -14.24 -0.23 2.66
N TYR A 32 -14.46 0.36 1.49
CA TYR A 32 -14.52 -0.34 0.21
C TYR A 32 -13.11 -0.46 -0.39
N ILE A 33 -12.63 -1.70 -0.53
CA ILE A 33 -11.31 -2.01 -1.06
C ILE A 33 -11.48 -2.64 -2.44
N ASP A 34 -10.74 -2.16 -3.44
CA ASP A 34 -10.68 -2.77 -4.77
C ASP A 34 -10.42 -4.27 -4.67
N GLU A 35 -11.24 -5.08 -5.34
CA GLU A 35 -11.20 -6.53 -5.25
C GLU A 35 -9.83 -7.12 -5.63
N ASN A 36 -9.01 -6.36 -6.38
CA ASN A 36 -7.68 -6.76 -6.80
C ASN A 36 -6.61 -6.58 -5.71
N ILE A 37 -6.91 -5.92 -4.60
CA ILE A 37 -6.03 -5.84 -3.42
C ILE A 37 -6.36 -7.03 -2.51
N LYS A 38 -5.55 -8.09 -2.59
CA LYS A 38 -5.86 -9.37 -1.94
C LYS A 38 -5.50 -9.42 -0.46
N ASN A 39 -4.62 -8.53 0.01
CA ASN A 39 -4.19 -8.49 1.40
C ASN A 39 -4.16 -7.07 1.93
N VAL A 40 -4.82 -6.88 3.07
CA VAL A 40 -4.89 -5.60 3.79
C VAL A 40 -4.73 -5.89 5.28
N GLY A 41 -3.85 -5.16 5.95
CA GLY A 41 -3.64 -5.25 7.39
C GLY A 41 -4.61 -4.40 8.18
N THR A 42 -4.98 -4.86 9.37
CA THR A 42 -5.90 -4.14 10.26
C THR A 42 -5.39 -2.75 10.64
N HIS A 43 -4.08 -2.57 10.82
CA HIS A 43 -3.50 -1.28 11.22
C HIS A 43 -3.66 -0.19 10.16
N ILE A 44 -3.48 -0.51 8.87
CA ILE A 44 -3.73 0.46 7.80
C ILE A 44 -5.23 0.75 7.65
N MET A 45 -6.10 -0.23 7.88
CA MET A 45 -7.56 -0.02 7.89
C MET A 45 -7.99 0.95 8.99
N ASN A 46 -7.43 0.83 10.20
CA ASN A 46 -7.68 1.77 11.29
C ASN A 46 -7.25 3.19 10.90
N ALA A 47 -6.08 3.34 10.28
CA ALA A 47 -5.63 4.63 9.78
C ALA A 47 -6.56 5.21 8.71
N PHE A 48 -7.02 4.41 7.76
CA PHE A 48 -7.98 4.87 6.76
C PHE A 48 -9.27 5.41 7.39
N ARG A 49 -9.80 4.74 8.42
CA ARG A 49 -10.99 5.21 9.14
C ARG A 49 -10.74 6.54 9.84
N ASP A 50 -9.64 6.66 10.56
CA ASP A 50 -9.27 7.90 11.28
C ASP A 50 -9.08 9.09 10.32
N TYR A 51 -8.60 8.84 9.11
CA TYR A 51 -8.43 9.85 8.06
C TYR A 51 -9.68 10.05 7.18
N GLY A 52 -10.79 9.35 7.49
CA GLY A 52 -12.04 9.47 6.76
C GLY A 52 -12.03 8.88 5.35
N ILE A 53 -11.07 8.01 5.03
CA ILE A 53 -10.99 7.29 3.75
C ILE A 53 -12.09 6.23 3.71
N LYS A 54 -12.84 6.18 2.61
CA LYS A 54 -13.94 5.23 2.40
C LYS A 54 -13.70 4.25 1.26
N TYR A 55 -12.86 4.62 0.30
CA TYR A 55 -12.55 3.84 -0.89
C TYR A 55 -11.04 3.78 -1.09
N VAL A 56 -10.53 2.57 -1.38
CA VAL A 56 -9.12 2.32 -1.71
C VAL A 56 -9.07 1.53 -3.00
N SER A 57 -8.45 2.12 -4.03
CA SER A 57 -8.44 1.56 -5.38
C SER A 57 -7.06 1.47 -5.98
N LEU A 58 -6.85 0.55 -6.92
CA LEU A 58 -5.64 0.55 -7.73
C LEU A 58 -5.83 1.47 -8.94
N LYS A 59 -4.78 2.23 -9.26
CA LYS A 59 -4.76 3.06 -10.48
C LYS A 59 -4.79 2.21 -11.75
N ARG A 60 -4.22 1.01 -11.71
CA ARG A 60 -4.16 0.06 -12.84
C ARG A 60 -4.94 -1.20 -12.50
N ASN A 61 -5.52 -1.85 -13.50
CA ASN A 61 -6.18 -3.15 -13.33
C ASN A 61 -5.13 -4.26 -13.21
N VAL A 62 -4.58 -4.44 -12.02
CA VAL A 62 -3.56 -5.45 -11.70
C VAL A 62 -3.89 -6.05 -10.34
N ILE A 63 -3.59 -7.33 -10.14
CA ILE A 63 -3.74 -7.97 -8.84
C ILE A 63 -2.52 -7.63 -7.97
N VAL A 64 -2.78 -7.18 -6.75
CA VAL A 64 -1.75 -6.94 -5.73
C VAL A 64 -1.90 -7.98 -4.64
N GLU A 65 -0.91 -8.87 -4.57
CA GLU A 65 -0.76 -9.84 -3.49
C GLU A 65 0.26 -9.32 -2.48
N GLY A 66 -0.06 -9.49 -1.20
CA GLY A 66 0.73 -9.02 -0.08
C GLY A 66 0.50 -7.56 0.31
N ARG A 67 1.15 -7.18 1.41
CA ARG A 67 0.89 -5.93 2.15
C ARG A 67 1.93 -4.83 1.88
N SER A 68 2.78 -5.01 0.87
CA SER A 68 3.95 -4.14 0.65
C SER A 68 3.66 -2.73 0.15
N TRP A 69 2.38 -2.45 -0.13
CA TRP A 69 1.83 -1.17 -0.57
C TRP A 69 1.39 -0.29 0.61
N GLU A 70 1.17 -0.88 1.80
CA GLU A 70 0.59 -0.19 2.95
C GLU A 70 1.44 0.98 3.42
N MET A 71 2.77 0.83 3.44
CA MET A 71 3.69 1.90 3.79
C MET A 71 3.52 3.12 2.86
N SER A 72 3.33 2.90 1.55
CA SER A 72 3.09 4.01 0.62
C SER A 72 1.76 4.71 0.87
N ALA A 73 0.72 3.96 1.24
CA ALA A 73 -0.57 4.54 1.60
C ALA A 73 -0.45 5.37 2.90
N ALA A 74 0.19 4.83 3.93
CA ALA A 74 0.43 5.53 5.20
C ALA A 74 1.24 6.82 5.01
N MET A 75 2.30 6.80 4.21
CA MET A 75 3.10 7.99 3.93
C MET A 75 2.29 9.05 3.17
N ALA A 76 1.41 8.63 2.24
CA ALA A 76 0.50 9.54 1.57
C ALA A 76 -0.51 10.19 2.53
N LEU A 77 -1.06 9.44 3.51
CA LEU A 77 -1.92 10.01 4.57
C LEU A 77 -1.19 11.08 5.39
N LEU A 78 0.12 10.92 5.61
CA LEU A 78 0.98 11.90 6.27
C LEU A 78 1.43 13.06 5.36
N ASN A 79 0.88 13.16 4.14
CA ASN A 79 1.30 14.12 3.12
C ASN A 79 2.80 14.06 2.80
N LYS A 80 3.36 12.84 2.74
CA LYS A 80 4.75 12.59 2.39
C LYS A 80 4.82 11.94 1.01
N ASP A 81 5.40 12.66 0.06
CA ASP A 81 5.64 12.14 -1.29
C ASP A 81 6.84 11.19 -1.32
N GLY A 82 6.80 10.19 -2.19
CA GLY A 82 7.90 9.26 -2.38
C GLY A 82 7.46 7.89 -2.89
N VAL A 83 8.44 7.01 -3.12
CA VAL A 83 8.19 5.61 -3.51
C VAL A 83 8.52 4.77 -2.29
N TYR A 84 7.49 4.33 -1.57
CA TYR A 84 7.67 3.56 -0.34
C TYR A 84 7.27 2.11 -0.52
N SER A 85 7.97 1.18 0.14
CA SER A 85 7.50 -0.21 0.25
C SER A 85 7.83 -0.82 1.60
N GLY A 86 6.79 -1.38 2.21
CA GLY A 86 6.81 -1.92 3.56
C GLY A 86 5.38 -2.28 3.96
N VAL A 87 5.26 -3.01 5.07
CA VAL A 87 3.97 -3.25 5.72
C VAL A 87 3.75 -2.23 6.83
N VAL A 88 2.49 -2.00 7.21
CA VAL A 88 2.18 -1.27 8.45
C VAL A 88 2.04 -2.27 9.58
N ASP A 89 3.03 -2.29 10.47
CA ASP A 89 3.04 -3.17 11.65
C ASP A 89 2.22 -2.59 12.80
N MET A 90 2.15 -1.27 12.90
CA MET A 90 1.37 -0.58 13.93
C MET A 90 0.89 0.78 13.42
N TYR A 91 -0.29 1.17 13.89
CA TYR A 91 -0.80 2.52 13.77
C TYR A 91 -1.36 2.94 15.13
N GLU A 92 -0.80 4.03 15.67
CA GLU A 92 -1.26 4.71 16.86
C GLU A 92 -1.91 6.04 16.44
N PRO A 93 -3.21 6.21 16.69
CA PRO A 93 -3.89 7.46 16.39
C PRO A 93 -3.21 8.67 17.06
N PRO A 94 -3.23 9.85 16.42
CA PRO A 94 -3.84 10.11 15.12
C PRO A 94 -2.90 9.92 13.92
N ARG A 95 -1.57 9.81 14.13
CA ARG A 95 -0.58 9.97 13.03
C ARG A 95 0.71 9.15 13.18
N ARG A 96 0.78 8.21 14.11
CA ARG A 96 2.01 7.44 14.35
C ARG A 96 1.93 6.09 13.67
N PHE A 97 2.92 5.78 12.84
CA PHE A 97 3.01 4.51 12.13
C PHE A 97 4.34 3.84 12.45
N SER A 98 4.31 2.52 12.59
CA SER A 98 5.52 1.67 12.54
C SER A 98 5.45 0.77 11.32
N PHE A 99 6.60 0.58 10.68
CA PHE A 99 6.69 -0.13 9.41
C PHE A 99 7.57 -1.37 9.53
N GLY A 100 7.14 -2.42 8.86
CA GLY A 100 7.84 -3.70 8.80
C GLY A 100 8.50 -3.96 7.45
N ALA A 101 9.35 -4.98 7.45
CA ALA A 101 10.03 -5.46 6.26
C ALA A 101 9.06 -6.15 5.28
N VAL A 102 9.45 -6.15 4.00
CA VAL A 102 8.79 -6.93 2.94
C VAL A 102 9.84 -7.69 2.16
N PRO A 103 9.52 -8.86 1.58
CA PRO A 103 10.48 -9.61 0.79
C PRO A 103 10.85 -8.89 -0.52
N ALA A 104 11.95 -9.33 -1.12
CA ALA A 104 12.40 -8.91 -2.46
C ALA A 104 12.62 -7.40 -2.64
N ILE A 105 13.09 -6.70 -1.59
CA ILE A 105 13.46 -5.28 -1.67
C ILE A 105 14.51 -5.04 -2.75
N ASP A 106 15.52 -5.90 -2.87
CA ASP A 106 16.58 -5.71 -3.87
C ASP A 106 16.04 -5.71 -5.30
N THR A 107 15.06 -6.56 -5.59
CA THR A 107 14.36 -6.57 -6.88
C THR A 107 13.56 -5.28 -7.09
N LYS A 108 12.90 -4.78 -6.06
CA LYS A 108 12.16 -3.50 -6.12
C LYS A 108 13.10 -2.30 -6.29
N ARG A 109 14.29 -2.32 -5.69
CA ARG A 109 15.32 -1.28 -5.88
C ARG A 109 15.84 -1.22 -7.32
N LYS A 110 15.87 -2.36 -8.03
CA LYS A 110 16.20 -2.38 -9.46
C LYS A 110 15.14 -1.66 -10.31
N LEU A 111 13.88 -1.67 -9.88
CA LEU A 111 12.76 -0.99 -10.55
C LEU A 111 12.69 0.50 -10.22
N SER A 112 13.02 0.88 -8.98
CA SER A 112 13.13 2.28 -8.57
C SER A 112 14.29 2.48 -7.61
N ARG A 113 15.30 3.25 -8.05
CA ARG A 113 16.42 3.67 -7.19
C ARG A 113 15.99 4.60 -6.06
N LYS A 114 14.79 5.19 -6.15
CA LYS A 114 14.22 6.09 -5.14
C LYS A 114 13.36 5.35 -4.10
N LEU A 115 13.39 4.02 -4.10
CA LEU A 115 12.63 3.21 -3.15
C LEU A 115 13.10 3.46 -1.71
N ILE A 116 12.17 3.87 -0.86
CA ILE A 116 12.34 4.02 0.59
C ILE A 116 11.62 2.85 1.26
N THR A 117 12.26 2.25 2.24
CA THR A 117 11.76 1.13 3.04
C THR A 117 11.82 1.48 4.52
N HIS A 118 11.31 0.59 5.37
CA HIS A 118 11.32 0.79 6.82
C HIS A 118 12.71 1.05 7.43
N ILE A 119 13.79 0.60 6.79
CA ILE A 119 15.17 0.80 7.29
C ILE A 119 15.62 2.26 7.15
N GLU A 120 15.15 2.94 6.10
CA GLU A 120 15.59 4.30 5.77
C GLU A 120 14.75 5.39 6.43
N LEU A 121 13.64 5.04 7.09
CA LEU A 121 12.89 6.03 7.87
C LEU A 121 13.55 6.21 9.24
N PRO A 122 13.81 7.46 9.67
CA PRO A 122 14.20 7.70 11.05
C PRO A 122 13.12 7.13 11.96
N ARG A 123 13.52 6.39 13.00
CA ARG A 123 12.59 5.97 14.05
C ARG A 123 11.99 7.23 14.66
N VAL A 124 10.70 7.45 14.43
CA VAL A 124 9.94 8.61 14.95
C VAL A 124 9.19 8.19 16.19
#